data_AF-A0A537SXE9-F1
#
_entry.id   AF-A0A537SXE9-F1
#
_cell.length_a   1.000
_cell.length_b   1.000
_cell.length_c   1.000
_cell.angle_alpha   90.00
_cell.angle_beta   90.00
_cell.angle_gamma   90.00
#
_symmetry.space_group_name_H-M   'P 1'
#
loop_
_entity.id
_entity.type
_entity.pdbx_description
1 polymer ?
#
loop_
_entity_poly.entity_id
_entity_poly.type
_entity_poly.pdbx_seq_one_letter_code
_entity_poly.pdbx_strand_id
1 'polypeptide(L)' 'MKVAQELSYKGYRLLVSPVGKGWRAMIFPPGSSSALPESPATLEKSPKEAIVAEAKKIIDARLNAQN' A
#
# COMPACT_ATOMS: atom_id res chain seq x y z
N MET A 1 5.71 -5.66 19.18
CA MET A 1 5.74 -4.70 18.05
C MET A 1 4.79 -5.21 16.97
N LYS A 2 3.91 -4.37 16.42
CA LYS A 2 3.10 -4.76 15.26
C LYS A 2 4.04 -4.89 14.05
N VAL A 3 4.16 -6.09 13.50
CA VAL A 3 5.08 -6.41 12.40
C VAL A 3 4.52 -5.83 11.09
N ALA A 4 5.40 -5.31 10.24
CA ALA A 4 5.02 -4.90 8.90
C ALA A 4 4.63 -6.14 8.07
N GLN A 5 3.48 -6.10 7.42
CA GLN A 5 3.01 -7.18 6.55
C GLN A 5 3.35 -6.85 5.10
N GLU A 6 4.16 -7.69 4.47
CA GLU A 6 4.37 -7.65 3.03
C GLU A 6 3.31 -8.51 2.32
N LEU A 7 2.80 -8.01 1.20
CA LEU A 7 1.87 -8.71 0.32
C LEU A 7 2.10 -8.32 -1.14
N SER A 8 1.79 -9.21 -2.07
CA SER A 8 1.93 -8.95 -3.51
C SER A 8 0.57 -8.78 -4.17
N TYR A 9 0.46 -7.83 -5.11
CA TYR A 9 -0.78 -7.60 -5.87
C TYR A 9 -0.46 -7.14 -7.29
N LYS A 10 -0.89 -7.90 -8.31
CA LYS A 10 -0.69 -7.59 -9.73
C LYS A 10 0.77 -7.24 -10.10
N GLY A 11 1.73 -7.93 -9.49
CA GLY A 11 3.17 -7.70 -9.67
C GLY A 11 3.76 -6.57 -8.81
N TYR A 12 2.94 -5.78 -8.13
CA TYR A 12 3.38 -4.77 -7.17
C TYR A 12 3.63 -5.42 -5.81
N ARG A 13 4.62 -4.90 -5.07
CA ARG A 13 4.82 -5.23 -3.66
C ARG A 13 4.16 -4.18 -2.78
N LEU A 14 3.43 -4.63 -1.78
CA LEU A 14 2.72 -3.81 -0.81
C LEU A 14 3.29 -4.08 0.57
N LEU A 15 3.81 -3.05 1.23
CA LEU A 15 4.34 -3.15 2.59
C LEU A 15 3.45 -2.35 3.53
N VAL A 16 2.68 -3.07 4.35
CA VAL A 16 1.72 -2.51 5.29
C VAL A 16 2.33 -2.43 6.66
N SER A 17 2.44 -1.24 7.23
CA SER A 17 3.05 -1.01 8.53
C SER A 17 2.13 -0.17 9.43
N PRO A 18 2.16 -0.38 10.76
CA PRO A 18 1.45 0.47 11.70
C PRO A 18 2.10 1.86 11.74
N VAL A 19 1.30 2.92 11.76
CA VAL A 19 1.78 4.30 11.93
C VAL A 19 0.87 5.03 12.92
N GLY A 20 1.38 5.30 14.11
CA GLY A 20 0.58 5.87 15.20
C GLY A 20 -0.60 4.96 15.57
N LYS A 21 -1.83 5.47 15.46
CA LYS A 21 -3.07 4.70 15.69
C LYS A 21 -3.61 4.03 14.42
N GLY A 22 -3.06 4.35 13.26
CA GLY A 22 -3.50 3.85 11.96
C GLY A 22 -2.46 3.00 11.27
N TRP A 23 -2.45 3.09 9.93
CA TRP A 23 -1.70 2.21 9.04
C TRP A 23 -1.19 2.97 7.82
N ARG A 24 -0.06 2.51 7.30
CA ARG A 24 0.50 2.94 6.01
C ARG A 24 0.68 1.72 5.12
N ALA A 25 0.31 1.83 3.86
CA ALA A 25 0.61 0.85 2.84
C ALA A 25 1.55 1.47 1.80
N MET A 26 2.82 1.06 1.81
CA MET A 26 3.79 1.46 0.80
C MET A 26 3.64 0.59 -0.44
N ILE A 27 3.50 1.22 -1.61
CA ILE A 27 3.32 0.55 -2.90
C ILE A 27 4.62 0.58 -3.68
N PHE A 28 5.19 -0.56 -4.03
CA PHE A 28 6.39 -0.66 -4.84
C PHE A 28 6.05 -1.26 -6.22
N PRO A 29 6.33 -0.53 -7.31
CA PRO A 29 6.20 -1.06 -8.66
C PRO A 29 7.06 -2.32 -8.89
N PRO A 30 6.68 -3.17 -9.85
CA PRO A 30 7.49 -4.31 -10.26
C PRO A 30 8.91 -3.86 -10.60
N GLY A 31 9.92 -4.49 -10.00
CA GLY A 31 11.33 -4.17 -10.24
C GLY A 31 11.84 -2.88 -9.58
N SER A 32 10.99 -2.10 -8.90
CA SER A 32 11.41 -0.90 -8.18
C SER A 32 11.62 -1.18 -6.69
N SER A 33 12.65 -0.54 -6.11
CA SER A 33 12.86 -0.43 -4.67
C SER A 33 12.26 0.84 -4.07
N SER A 34 11.76 1.76 -4.91
CA SER A 34 11.17 3.02 -4.48
C SER A 34 9.65 2.89 -4.40
N ALA A 35 9.09 3.30 -3.25
CA ALA A 35 7.65 3.35 -3.06
C ALA A 35 7.03 4.48 -3.91
N LEU A 36 5.79 4.28 -4.36
CA LEU A 36 5.02 5.31 -5.03
C LEU A 36 4.73 6.47 -4.07
N PRO A 37 4.77 7.72 -4.55
CA PRO A 37 4.37 8.89 -3.74
C PRO A 37 2.89 8.84 -3.35
N GLU A 38 2.07 8.13 -4.14
CA GLU A 38 0.64 7.95 -3.93
C GLU A 38 0.32 6.88 -2.86
N SER A 39 1.34 6.29 -2.23
CA SER A 39 1.15 5.26 -1.19
C SER A 39 0.26 5.78 -0.05
N PRO A 40 -0.87 5.11 0.25
CA PRO A 40 -1.83 5.65 1.20
C PRO A 40 -1.35 5.44 2.65
N ALA A 41 -1.66 6.41 3.50
CA ALA A 41 -1.41 6.34 4.93
C ALA A 41 -2.52 7.05 5.71
N THR A 42 -2.88 6.47 6.86
CA THR A 42 -3.81 7.09 7.81
C THR A 42 -3.23 7.02 9.23
N LEU A 43 -3.40 8.13 9.97
CA LEU A 43 -3.05 8.22 11.38
C LEU A 43 -4.23 7.90 12.29
N GLU A 44 -5.42 7.80 11.72
CA GLU A 44 -6.66 7.49 12.44
C GLU A 44 -6.81 5.99 12.67
N LYS A 45 -7.64 5.64 13.66
CA LYS A 45 -7.90 4.24 13.99
C LYS A 45 -8.73 3.60 12.88
N SER A 46 -8.08 2.86 12.00
CA SER A 46 -8.72 2.11 10.92
C SER A 46 -8.33 0.63 10.93
N PRO A 47 -9.15 -0.25 10.34
CA PRO A 47 -8.73 -1.61 10.05
C PRO A 47 -7.63 -1.60 8.98
N LYS A 48 -6.66 -2.51 9.11
CA LYS A 48 -5.55 -2.69 8.17
C LYS A 48 -6.06 -2.97 6.75
N GLU A 49 -7.18 -3.67 6.65
CA GLU A 49 -7.81 -4.07 5.40
C GLU A 49 -8.27 -2.87 4.58
N ALA A 50 -8.64 -1.76 5.22
CA ALA A 50 -9.01 -0.52 4.54
C ALA A 50 -7.82 0.07 3.78
N ILE A 51 -6.65 0.18 4.42
CA ILE A 51 -5.45 0.74 3.75
C ILE A 51 -4.94 -0.16 2.63
N VAL A 52 -5.11 -1.48 2.77
CA VAL A 52 -4.78 -2.46 1.72
C VAL A 52 -5.73 -2.31 0.53
N ALA A 53 -7.04 -2.16 0.77
CA ALA A 53 -8.01 -1.96 -0.30
C ALA A 53 -7.73 -0.66 -1.08
N GLU A 54 -7.36 0.40 -0.37
CA GLU A 54 -6.99 1.68 -0.98
C GLU A 54 -5.71 1.58 -1.81
N ALA A 55 -4.68 0.90 -1.29
CA ALA A 55 -3.45 0.65 -2.05
C ALA A 55 -3.71 -0.17 -3.33
N LYS A 56 -4.61 -1.16 -3.28
CA LYS A 56 -5.02 -1.92 -4.46
C LYS A 56 -5.73 -1.05 -5.50
N LYS A 57 -6.61 -0.13 -5.07
CA LYS A 57 -7.27 0.83 -5.97
C LYS A 57 -6.28 1.72 -6.71
N ILE A 58 -5.23 2.19 -6.03
CA ILE A 58 -4.17 3.00 -6.65
C ILE A 58 -3.41 2.17 -7.71
N ILE A 59 -3.07 0.92 -7.39
CA ILE A 59 -2.44 0.00 -8.37
C ILE A 59 -3.36 -0.20 -9.58
N ASP A 60 -4.65 -0.44 -9.36
CA ASP A 60 -5.63 -0.65 -10.43
C ASP A 60 -5.77 0.60 -11.32
N ALA A 61 -5.84 1.79 -10.72
CA ALA A 61 -5.88 3.05 -11.45
C ALA A 61 -4.61 3.26 -12.30
N ARG A 62 -3.44 2.92 -11.76
CA ARG A 62 -2.15 3.06 -12.45
C ARG A 62 -2.01 2.07 -13.62
N LEU A 63 -2.45 0.84 -13.44
CA LEU A 63 -2.48 -0.17 -14.51
C LEU A 63 -3.44 0.23 -15.63
N ASN A 64 -4.59 0.82 -15.28
CA ASN A 64 -5.54 1.32 -16.27
C ASN A 64 -5.04 2.56 -17.03
N ALA A 65 -4.20 3.39 -16.40
CA ALA A 65 -3.60 4.57 -17.06
C ALA A 65 -2.42 4.23 -17.98
N GLN A 66 -1.87 3.01 -17.89
CA GLN A 66 -0.76 2.53 -18.72
C GLN A 66 -1.22 1.68 -19.92
N ASN A 67 -2.51 1.31 -19.98
CA ASN A 67 -3.17 0.64 -21.10
C ASN A 67 -3.94 1.65 -21.95
#